data_AF-A0AA42JC36-F1
#
_entry.id   AF-A0AA42JC36-F1
#
_cell.length_a   1.000
_cell.length_b   1.000
_cell.length_c   1.000
_cell.angle_alpha   90.00
_cell.angle_beta   90.00
_cell.angle_gamma   90.00
#
_symmetry.space_group_name_H-M   'P 1'
#
loop_
_entity.id
_entity.type
_entity.pdbx_description
1 polymer ?
#
loop_
_entity_poly.entity_id
_entity_poly.type
_entity_poly.pdbx_seq_one_letter_code
_entity_poly.pdbx_strand_id
1 'polypeptide(L)'
;MSFIDDAKHWATMPVPGGARGAAQDALYEAMPVPDLAALWCRLQALGLKDQTEESWGATLYFDHLPHDAPDRALDMALQVLASDVETRVKMQLGEKFMAALVYNHAGRLIDRIEAEAAGNARLRWLLGAVHWWAPSRDLKARLARIADEAAWRADESLRDTPPVRIDYASLSVDALARAWVEQHGRPEKDRDANWHALADFERRLLDRDPDRALDLVVAVLAIETDPNLLSLLAAGLLEDLIGPETIARVEREASNNPAFRALLGGVWYHNETEDLRARLDAIVNAAA
;
A
#
# COMPACT_ATOMS: atom_id res chain seq x y z
N MET A 1 -0.24 -6.77 21.76
CA MET A 1 0.56 -7.31 20.65
C MET A 1 1.66 -6.31 20.32
N SER A 2 2.81 -6.75 19.80
CA SER A 2 3.87 -5.84 19.38
C SER A 2 3.44 -5.14 18.09
N PHE A 3 3.73 -3.85 17.92
CA PHE A 3 3.55 -3.12 16.65
C PHE A 3 4.17 -3.88 15.46
N ILE A 4 5.26 -4.60 15.69
CA ILE A 4 5.91 -5.45 14.67
C ILE A 4 5.04 -6.67 14.32
N ASP A 5 4.31 -7.23 15.28
CA ASP A 5 3.42 -8.38 15.05
C ASP A 5 2.11 -7.95 14.41
N ASP A 6 1.62 -6.75 14.70
CA ASP A 6 0.50 -6.15 13.98
C ASP A 6 0.92 -5.75 12.56
N ALA A 7 2.04 -5.05 12.35
CA ALA A 7 2.55 -4.77 11.01
C ALA A 7 2.81 -6.04 10.17
N LYS A 8 3.31 -7.12 10.81
CA LYS A 8 3.43 -8.45 10.17
C LYS A 8 2.09 -9.04 9.77
N HIS A 9 1.08 -8.89 10.62
CA HIS A 9 -0.26 -9.40 10.34
C HIS A 9 -0.90 -8.62 9.18
N TRP A 10 -0.85 -7.29 9.20
CA TRP A 10 -1.44 -6.45 8.16
C TRP A 10 -0.76 -6.59 6.80
N ALA A 11 0.57 -6.75 6.76
CA ALA A 11 1.33 -6.97 5.51
C ALA A 11 1.07 -8.35 4.86
N THR A 12 0.39 -9.28 5.55
CA THR A 12 0.17 -10.67 5.09
C THR A 12 -1.30 -11.08 5.11
N MET A 13 -2.21 -10.16 5.43
CA MET A 13 -3.65 -10.41 5.43
C MET A 13 -4.20 -10.32 4.01
N PRO A 14 -5.01 -11.30 3.55
CA PRO A 14 -5.79 -11.13 2.33
C PRO A 14 -6.75 -9.96 2.52
N VAL A 15 -6.68 -8.96 1.65
CA VAL A 15 -7.58 -7.80 1.66
C VAL A 15 -9.01 -8.30 1.39
N PRO A 16 -9.99 -8.08 2.30
CA PRO A 16 -11.37 -8.44 2.02
C PRO A 16 -12.00 -7.42 1.06
N GLY A 17 -12.26 -7.81 -0.19
CA GLY A 17 -13.06 -6.97 -1.11
C GLY A 17 -13.00 -7.37 -2.59
N GLY A 18 -14.16 -7.68 -3.16
CA GLY A 18 -14.38 -8.02 -4.58
C GLY A 18 -14.31 -9.52 -4.84
N ALA A 19 -15.44 -10.15 -5.21
CA ALA A 19 -15.43 -11.54 -5.63
C ALA A 19 -14.52 -11.70 -6.85
N ARG A 20 -13.40 -12.43 -6.70
CA ARG A 20 -12.53 -12.79 -7.81
C ARG A 20 -13.39 -13.37 -8.94
N GLY A 21 -13.26 -12.82 -10.13
CA GLY A 21 -13.89 -13.43 -11.30
C GLY A 21 -13.18 -14.76 -11.56
N ALA A 22 -13.83 -15.91 -11.31
CA ALA A 22 -13.24 -17.24 -11.52
C ALA A 22 -12.64 -17.42 -12.94
N ALA A 23 -13.18 -16.71 -13.94
CA ALA A 23 -12.66 -16.68 -15.30
C ALA A 23 -11.33 -15.90 -15.43
N GLN A 24 -11.15 -14.83 -14.66
CA GLN A 24 -9.94 -14.00 -14.66
C GLN A 24 -8.79 -14.69 -13.93
N ASP A 25 -9.07 -15.35 -12.80
CA ASP A 25 -8.09 -16.19 -12.11
C ASP A 25 -7.60 -17.32 -13.02
N ALA A 26 -8.52 -18.03 -13.67
CA ALA A 26 -8.17 -19.10 -14.61
C ALA A 26 -7.29 -18.59 -15.77
N LEU A 27 -7.51 -17.36 -16.24
CA LEU A 27 -6.66 -16.73 -17.25
C LEU A 27 -5.23 -16.53 -16.73
N TYR A 28 -5.06 -16.00 -15.52
CA TYR A 28 -3.74 -15.75 -14.93
C TYR A 28 -3.02 -17.03 -14.52
N GLU A 29 -3.76 -18.05 -14.07
CA GLU A 29 -3.23 -19.39 -13.79
C GLU A 29 -2.69 -20.06 -15.06
N ALA A 30 -3.39 -19.92 -16.18
CA ALA A 30 -2.96 -20.46 -17.48
C ALA A 30 -1.80 -19.67 -18.12
N MET A 31 -1.54 -18.44 -17.66
CA MET A 31 -0.51 -17.57 -18.24
C MET A 31 0.90 -18.15 -18.06
N PRO A 32 1.80 -18.09 -19.05
CA PRO A 32 3.20 -18.43 -18.85
C PRO A 32 3.88 -17.50 -17.83
N VAL A 33 4.81 -18.03 -17.03
CA VAL A 33 5.55 -17.23 -16.01
C VAL A 33 6.19 -15.95 -16.58
N PRO A 34 6.81 -15.96 -17.78
CA PRO A 34 7.35 -14.72 -18.38
C PRO A 34 6.30 -13.63 -18.61
N ASP A 35 5.12 -14.01 -19.11
CA ASP A 35 4.03 -13.07 -19.38
C ASP A 35 3.44 -12.56 -18.07
N LEU A 36 3.36 -13.44 -17.07
CA LEU A 36 2.87 -13.12 -15.73
C LEU A 36 3.82 -12.13 -15.02
N ALA A 37 5.13 -12.36 -15.11
CA ALA A 37 6.16 -11.45 -14.60
C ALA A 37 6.10 -10.08 -15.29
N ALA A 38 5.89 -10.05 -16.61
CA ALA A 38 5.74 -8.81 -17.37
C ALA A 38 4.47 -8.03 -16.98
N LEU A 39 3.36 -8.74 -16.76
CA LEU A 39 2.13 -8.14 -16.24
C LEU A 39 2.35 -7.54 -14.85
N TRP A 40 2.95 -8.30 -13.92
CA TRP A 40 3.26 -7.82 -12.57
C TRP A 40 4.12 -6.55 -12.59
N CYS A 41 5.15 -6.51 -13.45
CA CYS A 41 6.01 -5.33 -13.58
C CYS A 41 5.25 -4.09 -14.07
N ARG A 42 4.32 -4.25 -15.02
CA ARG A 42 3.49 -3.13 -15.50
C ARG A 42 2.58 -2.58 -14.42
N LEU A 43 2.03 -3.43 -13.55
CA LEU A 43 1.18 -2.99 -12.44
C LEU A 43 1.94 -2.09 -11.46
N GLN A 44 3.25 -2.29 -11.28
CA GLN A 44 4.05 -1.46 -10.37
C GLN A 44 4.18 0.01 -10.84
N ALA A 45 3.89 0.29 -12.11
CA ALA A 45 3.91 1.64 -12.65
C ALA A 45 2.58 2.39 -12.50
N LEU A 46 1.52 1.73 -12.02
CA LEU A 46 0.21 2.35 -11.88
C LEU A 46 0.14 3.16 -10.58
N GLY A 47 -0.22 4.44 -10.68
CA GLY A 47 -0.69 5.23 -9.55
C GLY A 47 -2.16 4.93 -9.26
N LEU A 48 -2.70 5.46 -8.16
CA LEU A 48 -4.12 5.27 -7.82
C LEU A 48 -5.05 5.73 -8.94
N LYS A 49 -4.72 6.83 -9.62
CA LYS A 49 -5.51 7.41 -10.72
C LYS A 49 -5.55 6.52 -11.96
N ASP A 50 -4.57 5.63 -12.11
CA ASP A 50 -4.46 4.74 -13.27
C ASP A 50 -5.13 3.38 -13.01
N GLN A 51 -5.62 3.14 -11.78
CA GLN A 51 -6.25 1.88 -11.41
C GLN A 51 -7.66 1.76 -11.99
N THR A 52 -7.89 0.63 -12.67
CA THR A 52 -9.19 0.16 -13.12
C THR A 52 -9.61 -1.09 -12.35
N GLU A 53 -10.88 -1.49 -12.47
CA GLU A 53 -11.39 -2.75 -11.90
C GLU A 53 -10.56 -3.96 -12.35
N GLU A 54 -10.13 -4.00 -13.62
CA GLU A 54 -9.28 -5.08 -14.14
C GLU A 54 -7.88 -5.06 -13.52
N SER A 55 -7.27 -3.88 -13.36
CA SER A 55 -5.96 -3.75 -12.73
C SER A 55 -6.01 -4.10 -11.24
N TRP A 56 -7.13 -3.81 -10.57
CA TRP A 56 -7.38 -4.19 -9.19
C TRP A 56 -7.52 -5.71 -9.07
N GLY A 57 -8.32 -6.34 -9.94
CA GLY A 57 -8.43 -7.81 -10.00
C GLY A 57 -7.08 -8.49 -10.24
N ALA A 58 -6.24 -7.92 -11.11
CA ALA A 58 -4.88 -8.41 -11.33
C ALA A 58 -4.00 -8.24 -10.08
N THR A 59 -4.10 -7.13 -9.37
CA THR A 59 -3.36 -6.88 -8.11
C THR A 59 -3.75 -7.91 -7.05
N LEU A 60 -5.04 -8.17 -6.87
CA LEU A 60 -5.53 -9.19 -5.94
C LEU A 60 -4.99 -10.59 -6.29
N TYR A 61 -4.96 -10.97 -7.57
CA TYR A 61 -4.35 -12.22 -7.99
C TYR A 61 -2.90 -12.34 -7.50
N PHE A 62 -2.11 -11.28 -7.65
CA PHE A 62 -0.70 -11.27 -7.23
C PHE A 62 -0.50 -11.27 -5.72
N ASP A 63 -1.40 -10.64 -4.96
CA ASP A 63 -1.36 -10.69 -3.49
C ASP A 63 -1.59 -12.12 -2.99
N HIS A 64 -2.40 -12.90 -3.70
CA HIS A 64 -2.71 -14.29 -3.34
C HIS A 64 -1.72 -15.32 -3.88
N LEU A 65 -1.09 -15.06 -5.03
CA LEU A 65 -0.15 -15.96 -5.68
C LEU A 65 0.93 -16.57 -4.76
N PRO A 66 1.62 -15.81 -3.87
CA PRO A 66 2.63 -16.39 -2.98
C PRO A 66 2.05 -17.34 -1.92
N HIS A 67 0.76 -17.25 -1.62
CA HIS A 67 0.06 -18.13 -0.68
C HIS A 67 -0.50 -19.38 -1.39
N ASP A 68 -1.13 -19.18 -2.55
CA ASP A 68 -1.87 -20.23 -3.26
C ASP A 68 -0.92 -21.13 -4.10
N ALA A 69 0.12 -20.55 -4.71
CA ALA A 69 1.08 -21.27 -5.55
C ALA A 69 2.53 -20.81 -5.33
N PRO A 70 3.13 -21.10 -4.16
CA PRO A 70 4.42 -20.54 -3.73
C PRO A 70 5.61 -20.87 -4.65
N ASP A 71 5.61 -22.04 -5.31
CA ASP A 71 6.67 -22.39 -6.27
C ASP A 71 6.61 -21.54 -7.54
N ARG A 72 5.39 -21.31 -8.05
CA ARG A 72 5.13 -20.48 -9.24
C ARG A 72 5.39 -19.00 -8.94
N ALA A 73 5.05 -18.58 -7.73
CA ALA A 73 5.40 -17.27 -7.20
C ALA A 73 6.94 -17.09 -7.22
N LEU A 74 7.69 -18.05 -6.67
CA LEU A 74 9.15 -17.99 -6.72
C LEU A 74 9.69 -17.94 -8.16
N ASP A 75 9.14 -18.75 -9.08
CA ASP A 75 9.49 -18.69 -10.51
C ASP A 75 9.28 -17.28 -11.10
N MET A 76 8.14 -16.65 -10.80
CA MET A 76 7.84 -15.30 -11.25
C MET A 76 8.83 -14.28 -10.68
N ALA A 77 9.15 -14.36 -9.38
CA ALA A 77 10.11 -13.46 -8.75
C ALA A 77 11.50 -13.59 -9.40
N LEU A 78 11.95 -14.82 -9.68
CA LEU A 78 13.21 -15.07 -10.40
C LEU A 78 13.19 -14.49 -11.81
N GLN A 79 12.07 -14.62 -12.52
CA GLN A 79 11.88 -14.06 -13.86
C GLN A 79 11.92 -12.53 -13.86
N VAL A 80 11.28 -11.87 -12.89
CA VAL A 80 11.35 -10.41 -12.71
C VAL A 80 12.78 -9.98 -12.41
N LEU A 81 13.46 -10.69 -11.49
CA LEU A 81 14.86 -10.42 -11.15
C LEU A 81 15.79 -10.58 -12.35
N ALA A 82 15.53 -11.52 -13.26
CA ALA A 82 16.32 -11.71 -14.47
C ALA A 82 16.11 -10.60 -15.52
N SER A 83 14.97 -9.91 -15.51
CA SER A 83 14.63 -8.90 -16.51
C SER A 83 15.42 -7.58 -16.38
N ASP A 84 15.24 -6.69 -17.35
CA ASP A 84 15.86 -5.37 -17.44
C ASP A 84 15.03 -4.25 -16.77
N VAL A 85 13.90 -4.59 -16.13
CA VAL A 85 13.10 -3.59 -15.40
C VAL A 85 13.92 -2.90 -14.32
N GLU A 86 13.53 -1.66 -14.03
CA GLU A 86 14.22 -0.80 -13.08
C GLU A 86 14.29 -1.40 -11.68
N THR A 87 15.31 -0.98 -10.91
CA THR A 87 15.55 -1.47 -9.55
C THR A 87 14.34 -1.25 -8.65
N ARG A 88 13.64 -0.10 -8.76
CA ARG A 88 12.45 0.20 -7.95
C ARG A 88 11.30 -0.80 -8.15
N VAL A 89 11.08 -1.27 -9.38
CA VAL A 89 10.12 -2.34 -9.67
C VAL A 89 10.56 -3.65 -9.01
N LYS A 90 11.85 -4.00 -9.09
CA LYS A 90 12.36 -5.22 -8.42
C LYS A 90 12.25 -5.12 -6.90
N MET A 91 12.38 -3.93 -6.33
CA MET A 91 12.23 -3.73 -4.88
C MET A 91 10.81 -4.04 -4.40
N GLN A 92 9.79 -3.82 -5.24
CA GLN A 92 8.39 -4.18 -4.91
C GLN A 92 8.19 -5.69 -4.70
N LEU A 93 9.06 -6.54 -5.25
CA LEU A 93 9.04 -7.97 -4.93
C LEU A 93 9.32 -8.19 -3.43
N GLY A 94 10.17 -7.37 -2.81
CA GLY A 94 10.56 -7.51 -1.41
C GLY A 94 9.39 -7.22 -0.48
N GLU A 95 8.66 -6.14 -0.75
CA GLU A 95 7.59 -5.63 0.11
C GLU A 95 6.35 -6.53 0.09
N LYS A 96 5.90 -6.95 -1.11
CA LYS A 96 4.60 -7.64 -1.24
C LYS A 96 4.72 -9.15 -1.43
N PHE A 97 5.82 -9.60 -2.02
CA PHE A 97 5.84 -10.91 -2.66
C PHE A 97 6.78 -11.89 -1.95
N MET A 98 8.07 -11.56 -1.88
CA MET A 98 9.09 -12.34 -1.21
C MET A 98 8.92 -12.34 0.31
N ALA A 99 8.39 -11.27 0.91
CA ALA A 99 8.07 -11.25 2.34
C ALA A 99 7.06 -12.36 2.68
N ALA A 100 5.98 -12.49 1.90
CA ALA A 100 4.97 -13.54 2.07
C ALA A 100 5.56 -14.94 1.84
N LEU A 101 6.38 -15.13 0.80
CA LEU A 101 7.06 -16.40 0.53
C LEU A 101 8.01 -16.80 1.66
N VAL A 102 8.81 -15.87 2.17
CA VAL A 102 9.77 -16.13 3.24
C VAL A 102 9.04 -16.40 4.56
N TYR A 103 8.03 -15.61 4.89
CA TYR A 103 7.29 -15.77 6.14
C TYR A 103 6.49 -17.08 6.17
N ASN A 104 5.72 -17.37 5.12
CA ASN A 104 4.79 -18.51 5.10
C ASN A 104 5.42 -19.81 4.58
N HIS A 105 6.42 -19.72 3.70
CA HIS A 105 6.88 -20.86 2.91
C HIS A 105 8.39 -21.10 2.94
N ALA A 106 9.19 -20.31 3.67
CA ALA A 106 10.64 -20.55 3.76
C ALA A 106 10.97 -21.98 4.22
N GLY A 107 10.22 -22.55 5.18
CA GLY A 107 10.48 -23.93 5.61
C GLY A 107 10.42 -24.97 4.48
N ARG A 108 9.58 -24.74 3.46
CA ARG A 108 9.46 -25.59 2.27
C ARG A 108 10.45 -25.18 1.17
N LEU A 109 10.65 -23.87 0.98
CA LEU A 109 11.38 -23.32 -0.16
C LEU A 109 12.87 -23.10 0.11
N ILE A 110 13.34 -23.21 1.35
CA ILE A 110 14.69 -22.76 1.75
C ILE A 110 15.81 -23.41 0.92
N ASP A 111 15.76 -24.72 0.69
CA ASP A 111 16.81 -25.42 -0.06
C ASP A 111 16.84 -24.95 -1.52
N ARG A 112 15.66 -24.67 -2.09
CA ARG A 112 15.54 -24.11 -3.44
C ARG A 112 16.04 -22.66 -3.50
N ILE A 113 15.68 -21.83 -2.52
CA ILE A 113 16.17 -20.45 -2.42
C ILE A 113 17.70 -20.42 -2.31
N GLU A 114 18.28 -21.28 -1.47
CA GLU A 114 19.74 -21.40 -1.33
C GLU A 114 20.41 -21.84 -2.64
N ALA A 115 19.83 -22.81 -3.35
CA ALA A 115 20.35 -23.27 -4.63
C ALA A 115 20.32 -22.17 -5.71
N GLU A 116 19.19 -21.47 -5.86
CA GLU A 116 19.05 -20.36 -6.81
C GLU A 116 19.97 -19.18 -6.46
N ALA A 117 20.11 -18.88 -5.17
CA ALA A 117 20.93 -17.78 -4.68
C ALA A 117 22.43 -18.00 -4.91
N ALA A 118 22.90 -19.25 -5.06
CA ALA A 118 24.30 -19.54 -5.33
C ALA A 118 24.79 -18.84 -6.61
N GLY A 119 23.97 -18.85 -7.67
CA GLY A 119 24.27 -18.21 -8.96
C GLY A 119 23.66 -16.82 -9.15
N ASN A 120 22.69 -16.43 -8.31
CA ASN A 120 21.87 -15.24 -8.57
C ASN A 120 22.15 -14.09 -7.58
N ALA A 121 22.99 -13.15 -8.00
CA ALA A 121 23.31 -11.95 -7.19
C ALA A 121 22.10 -11.06 -6.91
N ARG A 122 21.14 -10.98 -7.84
CA ARG A 122 19.92 -10.17 -7.67
C ARG A 122 18.96 -10.82 -6.66
N LEU A 123 18.93 -12.15 -6.59
CA LEU A 123 18.18 -12.84 -5.53
C LEU A 123 18.83 -12.59 -4.17
N ARG A 124 20.16 -12.68 -4.06
CA ARG A 124 20.87 -12.35 -2.81
C ARG A 124 20.60 -10.92 -2.34
N TRP A 125 20.64 -9.96 -3.27
CA TRP A 125 20.24 -8.57 -3.03
C TRP A 125 18.80 -8.49 -2.50
N LEU A 126 17.83 -9.11 -3.16
CA LEU A 126 16.43 -9.08 -2.72
C LEU A 126 16.22 -9.75 -1.35
N LEU A 127 16.95 -10.83 -1.05
CA LEU A 127 16.94 -11.48 0.25
C LEU A 127 17.44 -10.56 1.37
N GLY A 128 18.28 -9.56 1.05
CA GLY A 128 18.68 -8.48 1.95
C GLY A 128 17.49 -7.72 2.56
N ALA A 129 16.39 -7.62 1.81
CA ALA A 129 15.16 -6.96 2.24
C ALA A 129 14.28 -7.82 3.15
N VAL A 130 14.37 -9.15 3.04
CA VAL A 130 13.32 -10.05 3.55
C VAL A 130 13.77 -11.15 4.49
N HIS A 131 15.08 -11.41 4.64
CA HIS A 131 15.57 -12.54 5.43
C HIS A 131 15.04 -12.56 6.88
N TRP A 132 14.79 -11.39 7.47
CA TRP A 132 14.27 -11.24 8.83
C TRP A 132 12.81 -11.66 9.01
N TRP A 133 12.05 -11.79 7.92
CA TRP A 133 10.67 -12.26 7.93
C TRP A 133 10.55 -13.77 8.12
N ALA A 134 11.64 -14.54 8.03
CA ALA A 134 11.54 -15.98 8.23
C ALA A 134 10.98 -16.33 9.63
N PRO A 135 10.12 -17.35 9.76
CA PRO A 135 9.38 -17.57 11.00
C PRO A 135 10.24 -18.13 12.15
N SER A 136 11.39 -18.75 11.83
CA SER A 136 12.28 -19.36 12.83
C SER A 136 13.67 -18.72 12.83
N ARG A 137 14.36 -18.77 13.98
CA ARG A 137 15.74 -18.26 14.10
C ARG A 137 16.71 -18.98 13.16
N ASP A 138 16.50 -20.28 12.95
CA ASP A 138 17.31 -21.09 12.03
C ASP A 138 17.15 -20.61 10.58
N LEU A 139 15.91 -20.47 10.11
CA LEU A 139 15.63 -19.99 8.76
C LEU A 139 16.15 -18.56 8.53
N LYS A 140 16.00 -17.68 9.53
CA LYS A 140 16.61 -16.33 9.49
C LYS A 140 18.12 -16.41 9.32
N ALA A 141 18.80 -17.24 10.12
CA ALA A 141 20.25 -17.39 10.03
C ALA A 141 20.69 -17.98 8.68
N ARG A 142 19.94 -18.93 8.12
CA ARG A 142 20.21 -19.50 6.80
C ARG A 142 20.12 -18.45 5.70
N LEU A 143 19.01 -17.71 5.65
CA LEU A 143 18.80 -16.65 4.66
C LEU A 143 19.78 -15.48 4.83
N ALA A 144 20.08 -15.07 6.07
CA ALA A 144 21.03 -13.99 6.34
C ALA A 144 22.46 -14.31 5.84
N ARG A 145 22.88 -15.58 5.81
CA ARG A 145 24.20 -15.97 5.28
C ARG A 145 24.36 -15.75 3.77
N ILE A 146 23.27 -15.75 3.02
CA ILE A 146 23.27 -15.59 1.57
C ILE A 146 22.74 -14.23 1.12
N ALA A 147 22.08 -13.49 2.01
CA ALA A 147 21.53 -12.18 1.73
C ALA A 147 22.63 -11.12 1.59
N ASP A 148 22.47 -10.23 0.61
CA ASP A 148 23.29 -9.03 0.44
C ASP A 148 22.52 -7.82 0.99
N GLU A 149 22.40 -7.77 2.32
CA GLU A 149 21.69 -6.68 3.00
C GLU A 149 22.36 -5.33 2.75
N ALA A 150 23.70 -5.27 2.67
CA ALA A 150 24.40 -4.03 2.43
C ALA A 150 24.04 -3.41 1.08
N ALA A 151 24.02 -4.21 0.00
CA ALA A 151 23.63 -3.73 -1.32
C ALA A 151 22.14 -3.32 -1.35
N TRP A 152 21.25 -4.11 -0.73
CA TRP A 152 19.84 -3.74 -0.62
C TRP A 152 19.64 -2.39 0.08
N ARG A 153 20.26 -2.21 1.25
CA ARG A 153 20.16 -0.97 2.05
C ARG A 153 20.69 0.25 1.31
N ALA A 154 21.70 0.08 0.46
CA ALA A 154 22.20 1.17 -0.38
C ALA A 154 21.13 1.64 -1.39
N ASP A 155 20.48 0.72 -2.09
CA ASP A 155 19.41 1.04 -3.04
C ASP A 155 18.15 1.56 -2.34
N GLU A 156 17.80 1.00 -1.19
CA GLU A 156 16.71 1.50 -0.33
C GLU A 156 16.95 2.95 0.09
N SER A 157 18.16 3.26 0.56
CA SER A 157 18.53 4.64 0.91
C SER A 157 18.46 5.58 -0.29
N LEU A 158 18.79 5.12 -1.50
CA LEU A 158 18.70 5.93 -2.72
C LEU A 158 17.23 6.16 -3.13
N ARG A 159 16.37 5.13 -3.03
CA ARG A 159 14.93 5.26 -3.26
C ARG A 159 14.31 6.25 -2.29
N ASP A 160 14.65 6.14 -1.01
CA ASP A 160 14.03 6.92 0.07
C ASP A 160 14.55 8.35 0.16
N THR A 161 15.60 8.73 -0.56
CA THR A 161 16.14 10.09 -0.54
C THR A 161 15.47 10.96 -1.62
N PRO A 162 14.52 11.84 -1.25
CA PRO A 162 13.91 12.75 -2.21
C PRO A 162 14.92 13.82 -2.68
N PRO A 163 14.77 14.36 -3.90
CA PRO A 163 15.57 15.49 -4.37
C PRO A 163 15.41 16.75 -3.49
N VAL A 164 14.20 16.96 -2.97
CA VAL A 164 13.86 18.08 -2.08
C VAL A 164 12.97 17.54 -0.96
N ARG A 165 13.34 17.79 0.29
CA ARG A 165 12.51 17.45 1.45
C ARG A 165 11.42 18.49 1.65
N ILE A 166 10.20 18.04 1.89
CA ILE A 166 9.04 18.90 2.10
C ILE A 166 8.81 19.09 3.61
N ASP A 167 8.79 20.35 4.06
CA ASP A 167 8.33 20.69 5.41
C ASP A 167 6.82 20.94 5.41
N TYR A 168 6.04 19.86 5.54
CA TYR A 168 4.58 19.90 5.51
C TYR A 168 3.98 20.83 6.57
N ALA A 169 4.63 20.99 7.73
CA ALA A 169 4.12 21.85 8.80
C ALA A 169 4.08 23.32 8.38
N SER A 170 5.05 23.74 7.56
CA SER A 170 5.19 25.11 7.05
C SER A 170 4.25 25.45 5.88
N LEU A 171 3.63 24.44 5.25
CA LEU A 171 2.78 24.66 4.08
C LEU A 171 1.45 25.30 4.47
N SER A 172 0.96 26.20 3.61
CA SER A 172 -0.45 26.59 3.62
C SER A 172 -1.33 25.38 3.30
N VAL A 173 -2.60 25.42 3.70
CA VAL A 173 -3.56 24.34 3.42
C VAL A 173 -3.63 24.02 1.92
N ASP A 174 -3.68 25.03 1.05
CA ASP A 174 -3.70 24.82 -0.40
C ASP A 174 -2.43 24.13 -0.93
N ALA A 175 -1.27 24.50 -0.41
CA ALA A 175 0.00 23.88 -0.80
C ALA A 175 0.11 22.45 -0.27
N LEU A 176 -0.39 22.22 0.94
CA LEU A 176 -0.49 20.90 1.55
C LEU A 176 -1.44 19.99 0.77
N ALA A 177 -2.59 20.49 0.34
CA ALA A 177 -3.54 19.74 -0.48
C ALA A 177 -2.93 19.30 -1.82
N ARG A 178 -2.19 20.19 -2.50
CA ARG A 178 -1.46 19.81 -3.73
C ARG A 178 -0.39 18.76 -3.47
N ALA A 179 0.37 18.92 -2.38
CA ALA A 179 1.38 17.94 -2.01
C ALA A 179 0.75 16.60 -1.64
N TRP A 180 -0.41 16.59 -0.97
CA TRP A 180 -1.18 15.40 -0.64
C TRP A 180 -1.58 14.64 -1.91
N VAL A 181 -2.21 15.34 -2.87
CA VAL A 181 -2.61 14.76 -4.16
C VAL A 181 -1.41 14.19 -4.92
N GLU A 182 -0.30 14.94 -4.96
CA GLU A 182 0.92 14.48 -5.65
C GLU A 182 1.51 13.23 -4.98
N GLN A 183 1.66 13.22 -3.66
CA GLN A 183 2.29 12.10 -2.96
C GLN A 183 1.43 10.83 -3.02
N HIS A 184 0.12 10.93 -2.80
CA HIS A 184 -0.76 9.76 -2.86
C HIS A 184 -1.07 9.30 -4.29
N GLY A 185 -0.97 10.18 -5.28
CA GLY A 185 -1.12 9.83 -6.69
C GLY A 185 0.05 9.05 -7.29
N ARG A 186 1.23 9.08 -6.66
CA ARG A 186 2.42 8.35 -7.15
C ARG A 186 2.24 6.83 -7.06
N PRO A 187 2.77 6.07 -8.04
CA PRO A 187 2.93 4.63 -7.91
C PRO A 187 3.74 4.28 -6.67
N GLU A 188 3.44 3.15 -6.05
CA GLU A 188 4.07 2.74 -4.79
C GLU A 188 5.58 2.63 -4.89
N LYS A 189 6.10 2.13 -6.03
CA LYS A 189 7.53 2.03 -6.32
C LYS A 189 8.28 3.37 -6.27
N ASP A 190 7.56 4.49 -6.40
CA ASP A 190 8.10 5.85 -6.46
C ASP A 190 7.84 6.66 -5.18
N ARG A 191 7.30 6.03 -4.14
CA ARG A 191 7.18 6.62 -2.81
C ARG A 191 8.58 6.70 -2.18
N ASP A 192 8.87 7.84 -1.57
CA ASP A 192 10.14 8.17 -0.92
C ASP A 192 9.89 8.71 0.49
N ALA A 193 10.92 9.25 1.16
CA ALA A 193 10.77 9.79 2.51
C ALA A 193 9.77 10.96 2.62
N ASN A 194 9.44 11.68 1.54
CA ASN A 194 8.38 12.70 1.60
C ASN A 194 7.00 12.05 1.78
N TRP A 195 6.75 10.92 1.13
CA TRP A 195 5.48 10.19 1.32
C TRP A 195 5.33 9.74 2.77
N HIS A 196 6.39 9.19 3.38
CA HIS A 196 6.38 8.81 4.80
C HIS A 196 6.21 10.02 5.73
N ALA A 197 6.87 11.14 5.43
CA ALA A 197 6.76 12.36 6.20
C ALA A 197 5.35 12.98 6.12
N LEU A 198 4.65 12.84 4.99
CA LEU A 198 3.24 13.21 4.85
C LEU A 198 2.37 12.36 5.76
N ALA A 199 2.49 11.02 5.70
CA ALA A 199 1.71 10.12 6.54
C ALA A 199 1.93 10.36 8.05
N ASP A 200 3.17 10.65 8.46
CA ASP A 200 3.49 11.07 9.83
C ASP A 200 2.88 12.43 10.19
N PHE A 201 2.84 13.35 9.23
CA PHE A 201 2.24 14.66 9.43
C PHE A 201 0.72 14.59 9.56
N GLU A 202 0.03 13.79 8.75
CA GLU A 202 -1.41 13.54 8.84
C GLU A 202 -1.81 12.99 10.21
N ARG A 203 -1.12 11.95 10.69
CA ARG A 203 -1.35 11.42 12.05
C ARG A 203 -1.22 12.51 13.12
N ARG A 204 -0.20 13.36 13.01
CA ARG A 204 -0.02 14.49 13.94
C ARG A 204 -1.10 15.56 13.80
N LEU A 205 -1.65 15.79 12.61
CA LEU A 205 -2.76 16.71 12.42
C LEU A 205 -4.00 16.18 13.13
N LEU A 206 -4.35 14.91 12.93
CA LEU A 206 -5.48 14.26 13.60
C LEU A 206 -5.39 14.40 15.13
N ASP A 207 -4.21 14.17 15.71
CA ASP A 207 -4.00 14.25 17.16
C ASP A 207 -4.00 15.67 17.74
N ARG A 208 -3.53 16.68 16.98
CA ARG A 208 -3.17 18.00 17.53
C ARG A 208 -3.98 19.16 16.98
N ASP A 209 -4.48 19.03 15.77
CA ASP A 209 -5.17 20.07 15.03
C ASP A 209 -6.18 19.43 14.06
N PRO A 210 -7.21 18.73 14.59
CA PRO A 210 -8.22 18.07 13.76
C PRO A 210 -8.99 19.08 12.89
N ASP A 211 -9.05 20.35 13.31
CA ASP A 211 -9.63 21.40 12.50
C ASP A 211 -8.82 21.65 11.21
N ARG A 212 -7.50 21.73 11.29
CA ARG A 212 -6.64 21.84 10.11
C ARG A 212 -6.65 20.57 9.27
N ALA A 213 -6.82 19.39 9.87
CA ALA A 213 -7.03 18.15 9.12
C ALA A 213 -8.33 18.21 8.28
N LEU A 214 -9.43 18.73 8.85
CA LEU A 214 -10.66 18.95 8.10
C LEU A 214 -10.50 19.99 6.99
N ASP A 215 -9.78 21.08 7.26
CA ASP A 215 -9.45 22.08 6.22
C ASP A 215 -8.68 21.44 5.06
N LEU A 216 -7.74 20.54 5.36
CA LEU A 216 -7.00 19.79 4.35
C LEU A 216 -7.94 18.91 3.51
N VAL A 217 -8.85 18.15 4.14
CA VAL A 217 -9.83 17.32 3.41
C VAL A 217 -10.64 18.17 2.43
N VAL A 218 -11.17 19.31 2.90
CA VAL A 218 -11.96 20.21 2.06
C VAL A 218 -11.11 20.81 0.93
N ALA A 219 -9.86 21.17 1.19
CA ALA A 219 -8.97 21.73 0.19
C ALA A 219 -8.53 20.70 -0.87
N VAL A 220 -8.29 19.44 -0.48
CA VAL A 220 -8.03 18.35 -1.43
C VAL A 220 -9.25 18.13 -2.31
N LEU A 221 -10.44 18.04 -1.71
CA LEU A 221 -11.69 17.83 -2.44
C LEU A 221 -12.00 18.98 -3.42
N ALA A 222 -11.52 20.19 -3.14
CA ALA A 222 -11.68 21.33 -4.05
C ALA A 222 -10.81 21.25 -5.32
N ILE A 223 -9.74 20.44 -5.32
CA ILE A 223 -8.78 20.35 -6.43
C ILE A 223 -8.74 18.97 -7.10
N GLU A 224 -9.32 17.95 -6.48
CA GLU A 224 -9.29 16.57 -6.94
C GLU A 224 -10.69 16.04 -7.27
N THR A 225 -10.78 15.27 -8.35
CA THR A 225 -12.03 14.65 -8.82
C THR A 225 -11.88 13.16 -9.12
N ASP A 226 -10.66 12.63 -9.10
CA ASP A 226 -10.41 11.22 -9.36
C ASP A 226 -11.03 10.34 -8.25
N PRO A 227 -11.90 9.37 -8.59
CA PRO A 227 -12.64 8.59 -7.60
C PRO A 227 -11.73 7.68 -6.76
N ASN A 228 -10.63 7.17 -7.30
CA ASN A 228 -9.73 6.30 -6.55
C ASN A 228 -8.97 7.10 -5.48
N LEU A 229 -8.49 8.29 -5.83
CA LEU A 229 -7.80 9.15 -4.87
C LEU A 229 -8.76 9.71 -3.81
N LEU A 230 -9.99 10.08 -4.20
CA LEU A 230 -11.02 10.49 -3.24
C LEU A 230 -11.46 9.34 -2.33
N SER A 231 -11.46 8.10 -2.82
CA SER A 231 -11.73 6.93 -1.96
C SER A 231 -10.65 6.75 -0.90
N LEU A 232 -9.37 6.99 -1.23
CA LEU A 232 -8.29 7.02 -0.23
C LEU A 232 -8.47 8.16 0.79
N LEU A 233 -8.86 9.36 0.32
CA LEU A 233 -9.12 10.49 1.21
C LEU A 233 -10.24 10.17 2.22
N ALA A 234 -11.30 9.49 1.74
CA ALA A 234 -12.44 9.08 2.56
C ALA A 234 -12.05 8.01 3.59
N ALA A 235 -11.49 6.88 3.15
CA ALA A 235 -11.14 5.73 4.01
C ALA A 235 -9.87 5.94 4.85
N GLY A 236 -9.15 7.05 4.64
CA GLY A 236 -7.97 7.42 5.40
C GLY A 236 -8.25 8.65 6.27
N LEU A 237 -7.77 9.81 5.81
CA LEU A 237 -7.76 11.04 6.61
C LEU A 237 -9.15 11.45 7.12
N LEU A 238 -10.21 11.33 6.30
CA LEU A 238 -11.56 11.71 6.74
C LEU A 238 -12.14 10.72 7.74
N GLU A 239 -11.94 9.41 7.53
CA GLU A 239 -12.38 8.37 8.47
C GLU A 239 -11.77 8.55 9.85
N ASP A 240 -10.45 8.67 9.92
CA ASP A 240 -9.71 8.82 11.18
C ASP A 240 -10.03 10.16 11.88
N LEU A 241 -10.49 11.16 11.13
CA LEU A 241 -10.86 12.47 11.66
C LEU A 241 -12.24 12.47 12.35
N ILE A 242 -13.16 11.61 11.92
CA ILE A 242 -14.55 11.64 12.38
C ILE A 242 -14.64 11.07 13.80
N GLY A 243 -15.05 11.92 14.73
CA GLY A 243 -15.24 11.55 16.12
C GLY A 243 -16.15 12.51 16.87
N PRO A 244 -16.39 12.27 18.16
CA PRO A 244 -17.28 13.09 18.98
C PRO A 244 -16.92 14.58 19.00
N GLU A 245 -15.63 14.91 18.88
CA GLU A 245 -15.14 16.28 18.91
C GLU A 245 -15.28 17.02 17.56
N THR A 246 -15.28 16.29 16.44
CA THR A 246 -15.25 16.85 15.08
C THR A 246 -16.59 16.76 14.36
N ILE A 247 -17.49 15.87 14.79
CA ILE A 247 -18.75 15.56 14.11
C ILE A 247 -19.65 16.78 13.88
N ALA A 248 -19.70 17.74 14.81
CA ALA A 248 -20.50 18.96 14.64
C ALA A 248 -19.98 19.85 13.50
N ARG A 249 -18.68 19.80 13.21
CA ARG A 249 -18.09 20.50 12.07
C ARG A 249 -18.30 19.71 10.78
N VAL A 250 -18.15 18.38 10.82
CA VAL A 250 -18.44 17.48 9.69
C VAL A 250 -19.88 17.64 9.18
N GLU A 251 -20.86 17.68 10.08
CA GLU A 251 -22.28 17.93 9.73
C GLU A 251 -22.48 19.27 9.02
N ARG A 252 -21.78 20.31 9.49
CA ARG A 252 -21.85 21.66 8.91
C ARG A 252 -21.23 21.71 7.53
N GLU A 253 -20.09 21.05 7.33
CA GLU A 253 -19.47 20.96 6.00
C GLU A 253 -20.36 20.16 5.04
N ALA A 254 -20.87 19.01 5.47
CA ALA A 254 -21.73 18.18 4.64
C ALA A 254 -23.06 18.86 4.28
N SER A 255 -23.60 19.72 5.13
CA SER A 255 -24.82 20.49 4.83
C SER A 255 -24.56 21.60 3.80
N ASN A 256 -23.36 22.18 3.78
CA ASN A 256 -23.00 23.28 2.86
C ASN A 256 -22.29 22.84 1.58
N ASN A 257 -21.70 21.64 1.55
CA ASN A 257 -20.89 21.14 0.44
C ASN A 257 -21.36 19.74 -0.01
N PRO A 258 -22.09 19.65 -1.14
CA PRO A 258 -22.57 18.38 -1.68
C PRO A 258 -21.44 17.39 -2.03
N ALA A 259 -20.28 17.87 -2.49
CA ALA A 259 -19.15 17.00 -2.78
C ALA A 259 -18.58 16.40 -1.49
N PHE A 260 -18.50 17.18 -0.41
CA PHE A 260 -18.06 16.69 0.90
C PHE A 260 -19.04 15.65 1.46
N ARG A 261 -20.35 15.89 1.26
CA ARG A 261 -21.39 14.91 1.60
C ARG A 261 -21.23 13.60 0.83
N ALA A 262 -20.93 13.67 -0.47
CA ALA A 262 -20.68 12.47 -1.27
C ALA A 262 -19.42 11.72 -0.80
N LEU A 263 -18.35 12.44 -0.44
CA LEU A 263 -17.12 11.87 0.09
C LEU A 263 -17.36 11.07 1.38
N LEU A 264 -18.26 11.52 2.27
CA LEU A 264 -18.64 10.78 3.49
C LEU A 264 -19.22 9.39 3.20
N GLY A 265 -19.79 9.16 2.01
CA GLY A 265 -20.26 7.83 1.61
C GLY A 265 -19.15 6.79 1.45
N GLY A 266 -17.88 7.21 1.41
CA GLY A 266 -16.70 6.34 1.35
C GLY A 266 -16.05 6.04 2.71
N VAL A 267 -16.59 6.54 3.82
CA VAL A 267 -16.03 6.37 5.18
C VAL A 267 -16.54 5.09 5.85
N TRP A 268 -15.67 4.35 6.54
CA TRP A 268 -16.00 3.08 7.19
C TRP A 268 -16.28 3.20 8.70
N TYR A 269 -17.37 3.85 9.09
CA TYR A 269 -17.70 4.14 10.50
C TYR A 269 -18.44 3.01 11.27
N HIS A 270 -18.34 1.75 10.84
CA HIS A 270 -19.13 0.65 11.41
C HIS A 270 -18.80 0.34 12.88
N ASN A 271 -17.56 0.56 13.31
CA ASN A 271 -17.09 0.34 14.68
C ASN A 271 -17.36 1.51 15.63
N GLU A 272 -17.94 2.60 15.14
CA GLU A 272 -18.21 3.79 15.94
C GLU A 272 -19.36 3.60 16.94
N THR A 273 -19.50 4.55 17.86
CA THR A 273 -20.65 4.58 18.78
C THR A 273 -21.97 4.69 18.02
N GLU A 274 -23.05 4.11 18.57
CA GLU A 274 -24.37 4.13 17.93
C GLU A 274 -24.86 5.55 17.62
N ASP A 275 -24.58 6.50 18.51
CA ASP A 275 -24.89 7.92 18.29
C ASP A 275 -24.16 8.50 17.07
N LEU A 276 -22.85 8.30 16.99
CA LEU A 276 -22.04 8.80 15.87
C LEU A 276 -22.47 8.18 14.54
N ARG A 277 -22.74 6.87 14.52
CA ARG A 277 -23.27 6.19 13.33
C ARG A 277 -24.61 6.76 12.89
N ALA A 278 -25.56 6.94 13.81
CA ALA A 278 -26.88 7.49 13.48
C ALA A 278 -26.79 8.90 12.86
N ARG A 279 -25.85 9.72 13.35
CA ARG A 279 -25.61 11.06 12.80
C ARG A 279 -24.99 11.03 11.40
N LEU A 280 -24.01 10.16 11.17
CA LEU A 280 -23.40 9.96 9.85
C LEU A 280 -24.42 9.39 8.85
N ASP A 281 -25.21 8.40 9.26
CA ASP A 281 -26.29 7.82 8.46
C ASP A 281 -27.32 8.87 8.04
N ALA A 282 -27.66 9.82 8.93
CA ALA A 282 -28.57 10.91 8.61
C ALA A 282 -28.02 11.82 7.50
N ILE A 283 -26.70 12.00 7.42
CA ILE A 283 -26.04 12.79 6.37
C ILE A 283 -26.02 12.01 5.05
N VAL A 284 -25.57 10.76 5.08
CA VAL A 284 -25.37 9.93 3.89
C VAL A 284 -26.70 9.57 3.23
N ASN A 285 -27.71 9.19 4.02
CA ASN A 285 -29.03 8.81 3.50
C ASN A 285 -29.85 10.00 3.01
N ALA A 286 -29.54 11.24 3.44
CA ALA A 286 -30.18 12.44 2.91
C ALA A 286 -29.69 12.82 1.49
N ALA A 287 -28.65 12.15 0.98
CA ALA A 287 -28.12 12.32 -0.36
C ALA A 287 -28.61 11.27 -1.38
N ALA A 288 -29.26 10.20 -0.91
CA ALA A 288 -29.85 9.13 -1.72
C ALA A 288 -31.32 9.43 -2.08
#